data_AF-A0A450VTC1-F1
#
_entry.id   AF-A0A450VTC1-F1
#
_cell.length_a   1.000
_cell.length_b   1.000
_cell.length_c   1.000
_cell.angle_alpha   90.00
_cell.angle_beta   90.00
_cell.angle_gamma   90.00
#
_symmetry.space_group_name_H-M   'P 1'
#
loop_
_entity.id
_entity.type
_entity.pdbx_description
1 polymer ?
#
loop_
_entity_poly.entity_id
_entity_poly.type
_entity_poly.pdbx_seq_one_letter_code
_entity_poly.pdbx_strand_id
1 'polypeptide(L)' 'MITSDSDGHTNFKSWAIICLLVLFVMFKGALAFLVIGDLGQPDWDYRPMKDIPAESPYAAYELLPHPQHVRGEKGE' A
#
# COMPACT_ATOMS: atom_id res chain seq x y z
N MET A 1 30.39 45.95 -22.91
CA MET A 1 29.20 45.29 -23.49
C MET A 1 28.75 44.25 -22.46
N ILE A 2 27.88 44.66 -21.54
CA ILE A 2 27.34 43.79 -20.49
C ILE A 2 26.07 43.17 -21.07
N THR A 3 26.07 41.85 -21.25
CA THR A 3 24.93 41.08 -21.72
C THR A 3 23.90 40.99 -20.59
N SER A 4 22.95 41.92 -20.57
CA SER A 4 21.72 41.78 -19.80
C SER A 4 20.72 40.96 -20.61
N ASP A 5 20.85 39.63 -20.61
CA ASP A 5 19.77 38.78 -21.10
C ASP A 5 19.93 37.34 -20.58
N SER A 6 19.03 36.90 -19.69
CA SER A 6 18.57 35.49 -19.51
C SER A 6 17.96 35.17 -18.13
N ASP A 7 17.93 36.10 -17.15
CA ASP A 7 17.45 35.79 -15.80
C ASP A 7 15.95 35.45 -15.71
N GLY A 8 15.14 35.94 -16.66
CA GLY A 8 13.69 35.69 -16.68
C GLY A 8 13.31 34.25 -17.07
N HIS A 9 14.08 33.63 -17.97
CA HIS A 9 13.76 32.30 -18.49
C HIS A 9 14.13 31.17 -17.50
N THR A 10 15.22 31.32 -16.74
CA THR A 10 15.67 30.36 -15.72
C THR A 10 14.77 30.39 -14.48
N ASN A 11 14.31 31.57 -14.07
CA ASN A 11 13.40 31.71 -12.92
C ASN A 11 12.01 31.11 -13.20
N PHE A 12 11.40 31.43 -14.35
CA PHE A 12 10.09 30.89 -14.71
C PHE A 12 10.11 29.37 -14.85
N LYS A 13 11.15 28.80 -15.48
CA LYS A 13 11.32 27.35 -15.61
C LYS A 13 11.42 26.66 -14.26
N SER A 14 12.18 27.22 -13.32
CA SER A 14 12.33 26.66 -11.98
C SER A 14 11.00 26.62 -11.24
N TRP A 15 10.23 27.71 -11.25
CA TRP A 15 8.90 27.75 -10.65
C TRP A 15 7.89 26.81 -11.33
N ALA A 16 7.94 26.69 -12.66
CA ALA A 16 7.11 25.74 -13.40
C ALA A 16 7.39 24.29 -12.96
N ILE A 17 8.67 23.92 -12.79
CA ILE A 17 9.07 22.59 -12.31
C ILE A 17 8.56 22.36 -10.88
N ILE A 18 8.72 23.34 -9.98
CA ILE A 18 8.22 23.24 -8.60
C ILE A 18 6.71 23.02 -8.58
N CYS A 19 5.95 23.82 -9.33
CA CYS A 19 4.49 23.66 -9.43
C CYS A 19 4.10 22.28 -9.97
N LEU A 20 4.83 21.77 -10.97
CA LEU A 20 4.56 20.46 -11.56
C LEU A 20 4.84 19.34 -10.54
N LEU A 21 5.93 19.42 -9.78
CA LEU A 21 6.24 18.46 -8.72
C LEU A 21 5.19 18.47 -7.60
N VAL A 22 4.74 19.66 -7.17
CA VAL A 22 3.68 19.79 -6.16
C VAL A 22 2.38 19.17 -6.67
N LEU A 23 1.96 19.53 -7.90
CA LEU A 23 0.77 18.95 -8.52
C LEU A 23 0.88 17.44 -8.66
N PHE A 24 2.05 16.91 -9.00
CA PHE A 24 2.27 15.47 -9.13
C PHE A 24 2.08 14.75 -7.80
N VAL A 25 2.63 15.28 -6.71
CA VAL A 25 2.46 14.70 -5.36
C VAL A 25 1.00 14.80 -4.92
N MET A 26 0.36 15.95 -5.10
CA MET A 26 -1.06 16.15 -4.76
C MET A 26 -1.96 15.22 -5.56
N PHE A 27 -1.70 15.06 -6.86
CA PHE A 27 -2.47 14.19 -7.74
C PHE A 27 -2.37 12.72 -7.29
N LYS A 28 -1.17 12.24 -6.95
CA LYS A 28 -1.01 10.89 -6.41
C LYS A 28 -1.76 10.70 -5.10
N GLY A 29 -1.70 11.69 -4.19
CA GLY A 29 -2.46 11.66 -2.94
C GLY A 29 -3.97 11.62 -3.18
N ALA A 30 -4.46 12.45 -4.10
CA ALA A 30 -5.87 12.48 -4.49
C ALA A 30 -6.31 11.14 -5.12
N LEU A 31 -5.50 10.54 -5.99
CA LEU A 31 -5.80 9.21 -6.54
C LEU A 31 -5.85 8.14 -5.46
N ALA A 32 -4.89 8.12 -4.52
CA ALA A 32 -4.92 7.16 -3.42
C ALA A 32 -6.20 7.33 -2.57
N PHE A 33 -6.57 8.56 -2.25
CA PHE A 33 -7.78 8.85 -1.48
C PHE A 33 -9.06 8.49 -2.23
N LEU A 34 -9.20 8.88 -3.49
CA LEU A 34 -10.44 8.68 -4.26
C LEU A 34 -10.59 7.25 -4.80
N VAL A 35 -9.49 6.58 -5.15
CA VAL A 35 -9.52 5.22 -5.73
C VAL A 35 -9.46 4.15 -4.65
N ILE A 36 -8.66 4.36 -3.59
CA ILE A 36 -8.41 3.35 -2.56
C ILE A 36 -9.15 3.67 -1.25
N GLY A 37 -9.37 4.95 -0.95
CA GLY A 37 -9.92 5.37 0.34
C GLY A 37 -11.37 4.93 0.58
N ASP A 38 -12.14 4.64 -0.46
CA ASP A 38 -13.55 4.26 -0.37
C ASP A 38 -13.83 2.85 -0.94
N LEU A 39 -12.95 1.87 -0.65
CA LEU A 39 -13.27 0.46 -0.94
C LEU A 39 -14.38 -0.11 -0.02
N GLY A 40 -14.86 0.68 0.94
CA GLY A 40 -15.88 0.25 1.90
C GLY A 40 -15.36 -0.81 2.88
N GLN A 41 -16.30 -1.40 3.62
CA GLN A 41 -16.00 -2.53 4.48
C GLN A 41 -15.70 -3.76 3.60
N PRO A 42 -14.57 -4.46 3.81
CA PRO A 42 -14.29 -5.68 3.06
C PRO A 42 -15.37 -6.72 3.36
N ASP A 43 -15.56 -7.66 2.44
CA ASP A 43 -16.51 -8.78 2.53
C ASP A 43 -16.10 -9.86 3.55
N TRP A 44 -15.26 -9.49 4.51
CA TRP A 44 -14.79 -10.38 5.56
C TRP A 44 -15.97 -10.83 6.41
N ASP A 45 -15.95 -12.11 6.73
CA ASP A 45 -16.91 -12.67 7.65
C ASP A 45 -16.51 -12.35 9.10
N TYR A 46 -17.22 -11.41 9.71
CA TYR A 46 -17.02 -11.00 11.11
C TYR A 46 -17.80 -11.86 12.11
N ARG A 47 -18.43 -12.95 11.67
CA ARG A 47 -19.14 -13.85 12.58
C ARG A 47 -18.15 -14.43 13.61
N PRO A 48 -18.58 -14.65 14.86
CA PRO A 48 -17.76 -15.35 15.85
C PRO A 48 -17.33 -16.71 15.30
N MET A 49 -16.05 -16.88 15.00
CA MET A 49 -15.52 -18.21 14.73
C MET A 49 -15.42 -18.96 16.05
N LYS A 50 -15.82 -20.22 16.02
CA LYS A 50 -15.64 -21.09 17.17
C LYS A 50 -14.15 -21.36 17.31
N ASP A 51 -13.58 -21.13 18.49
CA ASP A 51 -12.17 -21.42 18.81
C ASP A 51 -11.94 -22.93 18.87
N ILE A 52 -12.00 -23.59 17.71
CA ILE A 52 -11.68 -25.00 17.55
C ILE A 52 -10.26 -25.07 16.98
N PRO A 53 -9.33 -25.80 17.62
CA PRO A 53 -7.99 -25.95 17.10
C PRO A 53 -8.02 -26.57 15.70
N ALA A 54 -7.39 -25.91 14.74
CA ALA A 54 -7.23 -26.34 13.35
C ALA A 54 -8.52 -26.48 12.50
N GLU A 55 -9.66 -25.96 12.94
CA GLU A 55 -10.89 -25.88 12.12
C GLU A 55 -11.23 -24.42 11.81
N SER A 56 -10.58 -23.85 10.78
CA SER A 56 -11.09 -22.62 10.16
C SER A 56 -11.91 -22.99 8.93
N PRO A 57 -13.13 -22.44 8.75
CA PRO A 57 -13.92 -22.59 7.53
C PRO A 57 -13.17 -22.12 6.26
N TYR A 58 -12.14 -21.30 6.45
CA TYR A 58 -11.33 -20.70 5.40
C TYR A 58 -9.93 -21.34 5.29
N ALA A 59 -9.63 -22.37 6.09
CA ALA A 59 -8.37 -23.10 6.01
C ALA A 59 -8.36 -24.02 4.79
N ALA A 60 -8.02 -23.47 3.62
CA ALA A 60 -7.58 -24.25 2.47
C ALA A 60 -6.06 -24.47 2.57
N TYR A 61 -5.64 -25.28 3.54
CA TYR A 61 -4.24 -25.69 3.68
C TYR A 61 -4.15 -27.21 3.52
N GLU A 62 -3.12 -27.67 2.83
CA GLU A 62 -2.79 -29.10 2.87
C GLU A 62 -2.46 -29.48 4.31
N LEU A 63 -3.09 -30.56 4.78
CA LEU A 63 -2.80 -31.12 6.09
C LEU A 63 -1.32 -31.52 6.10
N LEU A 64 -0.50 -30.72 6.77
CA LEU A 64 0.87 -31.08 7.02
C LEU A 64 0.86 -32.38 7.83
N PRO A 65 1.66 -33.39 7.47
CA PRO A 65 1.65 -34.67 8.15
C PRO A 65 2.09 -34.57 9.62
N HIS A 66 2.55 -33.40 10.05
CA HIS A 66 3.46 -33.12 11.16
C HIS A 66 3.03 -31.79 11.84
N PRO A 67 2.53 -31.81 13.08
CA PRO A 67 2.04 -30.60 13.76
C PRO A 67 3.20 -29.66 14.14
N GLN A 68 3.13 -28.41 13.67
CA GLN A 68 4.19 -27.40 13.83
C GLN A 68 4.43 -26.92 15.28
N HIS A 69 3.61 -27.30 16.25
CA HIS A 69 3.77 -26.91 17.66
C HIS A 69 4.51 -27.95 18.52
N VAL A 70 4.92 -29.09 17.94
CA VAL A 70 5.53 -30.19 18.69
C VAL A 70 7.03 -30.28 18.40
N ARG A 71 7.85 -29.82 19.35
CA ARG A 71 9.32 -29.89 19.32
C ARG A 71 9.84 -31.30 18.96
N GLY A 72 10.54 -31.48 17.83
CA GLY A 72 11.08 -32.76 17.33
C GLY A 72 10.90 -32.98 15.82
N GLU A 73 11.13 -34.18 15.28
CA GLU A 73 11.24 -34.53 13.82
C GLU A 73 10.06 -34.14 12.90
N LYS A 74 9.06 -33.41 13.42
CA LYS A 74 7.82 -32.98 12.78
C LYS A 74 7.44 -31.53 13.16
N GLY A 75 8.37 -30.77 13.75
CA GLY A 75 8.18 -29.41 14.25
C GLY A 75 9.31 -29.07 15.24
N GLU A 76 10.56 -29.02 14.77
CA GLU A 76 11.80 -29.09 15.56
C GLU A 76 11.86 -28.38 16.92
#